data_AF-A0A6B3GID9-F1
#
_entry.id   AF-A0A6B3GID9-F1
#
_cell.length_a   1.000
_cell.length_b   1.000
_cell.length_c   1.000
_cell.angle_alpha   90.00
_cell.angle_beta   90.00
_cell.angle_gamma   90.00
#
_symmetry.space_group_name_H-M   'P 1'
#
loop_
_entity.id
_entity.type
_entity.pdbx_description
1 polymer ?
#
loop_
_entity_poly.entity_id
_entity_poly.type
_entity_poly.pdbx_seq_one_letter_code
_entity_poly.pdbx_strand_id
1 'polypeptide(L)'
;ATSDLNDLYRRVINRNNRLKRLLDLGAPEIIVNNEKRMLQEAVDALFDNGRRGRPVTGPGNRPLKSLSDMLKGKQGRFRQNLLGKRVDYSARSVIVVGPQLKLHQCGLP
;
A
#
# COMPACT_ATOMS: atom_id res chain seq x y z
N ALA A 1 -3.07 -7.78 -12.38
CA ALA A 1 -2.07 -7.38 -11.36
C ALA A 1 -2.72 -7.47 -9.99
N THR A 2 -2.15 -8.26 -9.07
CA THR A 2 -2.65 -8.38 -7.68
C THR A 2 -2.09 -7.27 -6.81
N SER A 3 -2.86 -6.82 -5.82
CA SER A 3 -2.39 -5.83 -4.83
C SER A 3 -1.24 -6.40 -4.00
N ASP A 4 -0.22 -5.59 -3.72
CA ASP A 4 0.90 -5.94 -2.83
C ASP A 4 0.44 -6.48 -1.47
N LEU A 5 -0.71 -5.98 -0.98
CA LEU A 5 -1.34 -6.46 0.24
C LEU A 5 -1.65 -7.96 0.20
N ASN A 6 -2.07 -8.48 -0.94
CA ASN A 6 -2.45 -9.88 -1.06
C ASN A 6 -1.24 -10.79 -0.81
N ASP A 7 -0.06 -10.37 -1.24
CA ASP A 7 1.17 -11.12 -1.00
C ASP A 7 1.59 -11.07 0.48
N LEU A 8 1.40 -9.92 1.14
CA LEU A 8 1.63 -9.78 2.58
C LEU A 8 0.66 -10.64 3.40
N TYR A 9 -0.64 -10.61 3.06
CA TYR A 9 -1.64 -11.49 3.68
C TYR A 9 -1.34 -12.97 3.45
N ARG A 10 -0.98 -13.36 2.23
CA ARG A 10 -0.62 -14.75 1.91
C ARG A 10 0.55 -15.25 2.76
N ARG A 11 1.56 -14.40 2.98
CA ARG A 11 2.70 -14.73 3.86
C ARG A 11 2.26 -14.97 5.30
N VAL A 12 1.41 -14.11 5.86
CA VAL A 12 0.87 -14.28 7.22
C VAL A 12 0.09 -15.60 7.34
N ILE A 13 -0.81 -15.87 6.40
CA ILE A 13 -1.63 -17.09 6.39
C ILE A 13 -0.75 -18.33 6.31
N ASN A 14 0.23 -18.34 5.41
CA ASN A 14 1.14 -19.49 5.24
C ASN A 14 1.97 -19.75 6.50
N ARG A 15 2.51 -18.70 7.14
CA ARG A 15 3.28 -18.80 8.38
C ARG A 15 2.42 -19.29 9.55
N ASN A 16 1.20 -18.78 9.67
CA ASN A 16 0.26 -19.18 10.72
C ASN A 16 -0.15 -20.64 10.58
N ASN A 17 -0.47 -21.09 9.35
CA ASN A 17 -0.82 -22.47 9.08
C ASN A 17 0.36 -23.42 9.33
N ARG A 18 1.59 -22.99 9.04
CA ARG A 18 2.81 -23.75 9.36
C ARG A 18 3.03 -23.85 10.87
N LEU A 19 2.87 -22.75 11.61
CA LEU A 19 2.99 -22.74 13.06
C LEU A 19 1.98 -23.71 13.71
N LYS A 20 0.71 -23.68 13.28
CA LYS A 20 -0.32 -24.62 13.77
C LYS A 20 0.11 -26.08 13.59
N ARG A 21 0.56 -26.46 12.38
CA ARG A 21 1.04 -27.82 12.11
C ARG A 21 2.26 -28.21 12.96
N LEU A 22 3.18 -27.29 13.23
CA LEU A 22 4.35 -27.55 14.08
C LEU A 22 3.95 -27.82 15.53
N LEU A 23 2.93 -27.12 16.03
CA LEU A 23 2.38 -27.35 17.36
C LEU A 23 1.68 -28.72 17.44
N ASP A 24 0.87 -29.05 16.43
CA ASP A 24 0.16 -30.34 16.36
C ASP A 24 1.12 -31.54 16.32
N LEU A 25 2.27 -31.39 15.67
CA LEU A 25 3.32 -32.42 15.56
C LEU A 25 4.24 -32.48 16.80
N GLY A 26 4.06 -31.60 17.79
CA GLY A 26 4.94 -31.54 18.96
C GLY A 26 6.39 -31.17 18.60
N ALA A 27 6.59 -30.30 17.61
CA ALA A 27 7.92 -29.91 17.17
C ALA A 27 8.73 -29.26 18.32
N PRO A 28 10.06 -29.45 18.35
CA PRO A 28 10.92 -28.85 19.36
C PRO A 28 10.74 -27.33 19.51
N GLU A 29 10.90 -26.84 20.73
CA GLU A 29 10.62 -25.44 21.08
C GLU A 29 11.40 -24.43 20.23
N ILE A 30 12.66 -24.75 19.88
CA ILE A 30 13.51 -23.91 19.02
C ILE A 30 12.86 -23.66 17.66
N ILE A 31 12.26 -24.70 17.05
CA ILE A 31 11.61 -24.60 15.75
C ILE A 31 10.32 -23.78 15.86
N VAL A 32 9.53 -24.02 16.90
CA VAL A 32 8.30 -23.28 17.19
C VAL A 32 8.60 -21.80 17.43
N ASN A 33 9.64 -21.48 18.21
CA ASN A 33 10.05 -20.11 18.51
C ASN A 33 10.55 -19.38 17.26
N ASN A 34 11.28 -20.05 16.37
CA ASN A 34 11.66 -19.47 15.08
C ASN A 34 10.45 -19.22 14.17
N GLU A 35 9.47 -20.14 14.10
CA GLU A 35 8.27 -19.92 13.28
C GLU A 35 7.38 -18.81 13.86
N LYS A 36 7.28 -18.69 15.19
CA LYS A 36 6.63 -17.55 15.87
C LYS A 36 7.31 -16.23 15.49
N ARG A 37 8.64 -16.16 15.50
CA ARG A 37 9.39 -14.97 15.04
C ARG A 37 9.08 -14.65 13.58
N MET A 38 9.05 -15.66 12.71
CA MET A 38 8.74 -15.46 11.29
C MET A 38 7.31 -15.01 11.03
N LEU A 39 6.35 -15.50 11.83
CA LEU A 39 4.97 -15.03 11.78
C LEU A 39 4.88 -13.57 12.23
N GLN A 40 5.58 -13.20 13.32
CA GLN A 40 5.64 -11.81 13.79
C GLN A 40 6.18 -10.87 12.71
N GLU A 41 7.30 -11.23 12.07
CA GLU A 41 7.88 -10.42 10.99
C GLU A 41 6.95 -10.29 9.77
N ALA A 42 6.16 -11.33 9.46
CA ALA A 42 5.16 -11.25 8.40
C ALA A 42 4.01 -10.30 8.75
N VAL A 43 3.58 -10.27 10.01
CA VAL A 43 2.54 -9.35 10.50
C VAL A 43 3.07 -7.90 10.56
N ASP A 44 4.31 -7.71 11.02
CA ASP A 44 4.97 -6.41 11.03
C ASP A 44 5.04 -5.83 9.61
N ALA A 45 5.43 -6.65 8.62
CA ALA A 45 5.47 -6.23 7.22
C ALA A 45 4.09 -5.95 6.62
N LEU A 46 3.02 -6.63 7.08
CA LEU A 46 1.66 -6.35 6.64
C LEU A 46 1.20 -4.95 7.09
N PHE A 47 1.48 -4.58 8.34
CA PHE A 47 1.05 -3.29 8.89
C PHE A 47 1.96 -2.13 8.47
N ASP A 48 3.28 -2.30 8.55
CA ASP A 48 4.26 -1.24 8.29
C ASP A 48 5.58 -1.83 7.75
N ASN A 49 5.62 -2.08 6.44
CA ASN A 49 6.74 -2.76 5.79
C ASN A 49 7.99 -1.88 5.76
N GLY A 50 9.08 -2.36 6.35
CA GLY A 50 10.35 -1.62 6.41
C GLY A 50 10.51 -0.75 7.67
N ARG A 51 9.53 -0.72 8.57
CA ARG A 51 9.70 -0.08 9.89
C ARG A 51 10.77 -0.77 10.74
N ARG A 52 10.89 -2.09 10.60
CA ARG A 52 11.87 -2.91 11.32
C ARG A 52 12.62 -3.82 10.34
N GLY A 53 13.94 -3.68 10.28
CA GLY A 53 14.79 -4.50 9.41
C GLY A 53 14.65 -4.18 7.92
N ARG A 54 15.02 -5.14 7.07
CA ARG A 54 14.91 -4.99 5.61
C ARG A 54 13.46 -5.19 5.17
N PRO A 55 12.90 -4.33 4.31
CA PRO A 55 11.53 -4.47 3.85
C PRO A 55 11.36 -5.74 3.03
N VAL A 56 10.17 -6.31 3.10
CA VAL A 56 9.77 -7.42 2.24
C VAL A 56 9.65 -6.91 0.81
N THR A 57 10.43 -7.49 -0.09
CA THR A 57 10.45 -7.17 -1.51
C THR A 57 9.63 -8.17 -2.33
N GLY A 58 9.02 -7.66 -3.40
CA GLY A 58 8.37 -8.43 -4.46
C GLY A 58 9.28 -8.60 -5.68
N PRO A 59 8.70 -8.97 -6.84
CA PRO A 59 9.42 -9.06 -8.10
C PRO A 59 10.17 -7.75 -8.43
N GLY A 60 11.41 -7.87 -8.93
CA GLY A 60 12.25 -6.72 -9.26
C GLY A 60 12.78 -5.96 -8.04
N ASN A 61 12.89 -6.61 -6.87
CA ASN A 61 13.38 -6.01 -5.62
C ASN A 61 12.61 -4.78 -5.13
N ARG A 62 11.40 -4.55 -5.64
CA ARG A 62 10.55 -3.45 -5.18
C ARG A 62 9.96 -3.78 -3.81
N PRO A 63 10.03 -2.89 -2.81
CA PRO A 63 9.35 -3.10 -1.54
C PRO A 63 7.84 -3.14 -1.76
N LEU A 64 7.18 -4.12 -1.12
CA LEU A 64 5.72 -4.24 -1.13
C LEU A 64 5.10 -3.12 -0.28
N LYS A 65 3.99 -2.54 -0.73
CA LYS A 65 3.26 -1.53 0.04
C LYS A 65 2.43 -2.17 1.16
N SER A 66 2.63 -1.69 2.39
CA SER A 66 1.88 -2.10 3.58
C SER A 66 0.58 -1.33 3.77
N LEU A 67 -0.21 -1.71 4.78
CA LEU A 67 -1.42 -0.96 5.17
C LEU A 67 -1.11 0.50 5.53
N SER A 68 -0.02 0.75 6.27
CA SER A 68 0.39 2.11 6.64
C SER A 68 0.76 2.95 5.42
N ASP A 69 1.42 2.35 4.43
CA ASP A 69 1.79 3.04 3.17
C ASP A 69 0.58 3.42 2.33
N MET A 70 -0.53 2.68 2.46
CA MET A 70 -1.76 3.05 1.79
C MET A 70 -2.39 4.31 2.37
N LEU A 71 -2.13 4.62 3.63
CA LEU A 71 -2.66 5.80 4.30
C LEU A 71 -1.73 7.00 4.16
N LYS A 72 -0.42 6.77 4.27
CA LYS A 72 0.61 7.83 4.32
C LYS A 72 1.08 8.26 2.93
N GLY A 73 1.72 9.44 2.87
CA GLY A 73 2.36 9.95 1.66
C GLY A 73 1.42 10.61 0.64
N LYS A 74 2.00 11.14 -0.45
CA LYS A 74 1.25 11.86 -1.50
C LYS A 74 0.25 10.97 -2.25
N GLN A 75 0.62 9.71 -2.45
CA GLN A 75 -0.24 8.68 -3.08
C GLN A 75 -1.09 7.92 -2.04
N GLY A 76 -1.07 8.35 -0.78
CA GLY A 76 -1.88 7.76 0.29
C GLY A 76 -3.34 8.19 0.19
N ARG A 77 -4.23 7.40 0.80
CA ARG A 77 -5.69 7.63 0.77
C ARG A 77 -6.07 9.03 1.24
N PHE A 78 -5.45 9.55 2.30
CA PHE A 78 -5.77 10.88 2.82
C PHE A 78 -5.52 11.99 1.78
N ARG A 79 -4.30 12.03 1.21
CA ARG A 79 -3.92 13.14 0.33
C ARG A 79 -4.48 13.00 -1.08
N GLN A 80 -4.58 11.78 -1.59
CA GLN A 80 -5.00 11.55 -2.97
C GLN A 80 -6.51 11.41 -3.13
N ASN A 81 -7.23 10.91 -2.12
CA ASN A 81 -8.64 10.57 -2.26
C ASN A 81 -9.55 11.36 -1.32
N LEU A 82 -9.03 11.97 -0.26
CA LEU A 82 -9.86 12.77 0.65
C LEU A 82 -9.71 14.27 0.42
N LEU A 83 -8.49 14.77 0.24
CA LEU A 83 -8.24 16.22 0.07
C LEU A 83 -8.44 16.74 -1.36
N GLY A 84 -8.34 15.88 -2.37
CA GLY A 84 -8.58 16.23 -3.76
C GLY A 84 -9.16 15.03 -4.48
N LYS A 85 -10.17 15.25 -5.33
CA LYS A 85 -10.78 14.20 -6.14
C LYS A 85 -10.90 14.68 -7.57
N ARG A 86 -10.97 13.73 -8.50
CA ARG A 86 -11.47 14.01 -9.85
C ARG A 86 -12.96 14.33 -9.73
N VAL A 87 -13.41 15.35 -10.45
CA VAL A 87 -14.79 15.84 -10.40
C VAL A 87 -15.38 15.87 -11.80
N ASP A 88 -16.66 15.60 -11.89
CA ASP A 88 -17.41 15.73 -13.14
C ASP A 88 -17.63 17.20 -13.50
N TYR A 89 -18.12 17.44 -14.73
CA TYR A 89 -18.32 18.79 -15.29
C TYR A 89 -17.05 19.66 -15.24
N SER A 90 -15.89 19.04 -15.41
CA SER A 90 -14.59 19.73 -15.44
C SER A 90 -13.83 19.40 -16.72
N ALA A 91 -13.15 20.42 -17.25
CA ALA A 91 -12.29 20.31 -18.42
C ALA A 91 -11.07 21.23 -18.26
N ARG A 92 -10.05 21.01 -19.10
CA ARG A 92 -8.85 21.85 -19.17
C ARG A 92 -8.49 22.08 -20.63
N SER A 93 -8.17 23.32 -20.98
CA SER A 93 -7.62 23.70 -22.28
C SER A 93 -6.49 24.73 -22.10
N VAL A 94 -5.78 25.04 -23.18
CA VAL A 94 -4.74 26.08 -23.21
C VAL A 94 -5.42 27.44 -23.21
N ILE A 95 -4.88 28.38 -22.43
CA ILE A 95 -5.36 29.77 -22.39
C ILE A 95 -4.63 30.60 -23.45
N VAL A 96 -5.37 31.49 -24.12
CA VAL A 96 -4.86 32.46 -25.09
C VAL A 96 -5.43 33.85 -24.80
N VAL A 97 -4.75 34.91 -25.26
CA VAL A 97 -5.19 36.29 -25.02
C VAL A 97 -6.47 36.61 -25.81
N GLY A 98 -7.48 37.18 -25.14
CA GLY A 98 -8.76 37.60 -25.73
C GLY A 98 -8.99 39.10 -25.54
N PRO A 99 -8.34 39.97 -26.33
CA PRO A 99 -8.29 41.42 -26.08
C PRO A 99 -9.66 42.12 -26.13
N GLN A 100 -10.65 41.54 -26.79
CA GLN A 100 -12.02 42.05 -26.90
C GLN A 100 -12.92 41.71 -25.70
N LEU A 101 -12.48 40.84 -24.79
CA LEU A 101 -13.26 40.40 -23.64
C LEU A 101 -13.23 41.43 -22.51
N LYS A 102 -14.36 41.62 -21.83
CA LYS A 102 -14.44 42.41 -20.60
C LYS A 102 -13.88 41.61 -19.42
N LEU A 103 -13.55 42.28 -18.31
CA LEU A 103 -12.96 41.66 -17.10
C LEU A 103 -13.75 40.46 -16.53
N HIS A 104 -15.07 40.42 -16.72
CA HIS A 104 -15.96 39.38 -16.20
C HIS A 104 -16.34 38.30 -17.23
N GLN A 105 -15.66 38.25 -18.39
CA GLN A 105 -15.97 37.31 -19.48
C GLN A 105 -14.83 36.30 -19.69
N CYS A 106 -15.17 35.10 -20.15
CA CYS A 106 -14.22 34.12 -20.67
C CYS A 106 -14.76 33.47 -21.95
N GLY A 107 -13.85 33.09 -22.87
CA GLY A 107 -14.20 32.30 -24.04
C GLY A 107 -14.19 30.81 -23.73
N LEU A 108 -15.30 30.12 -23.98
CA LEU A 108 -15.40 28.66 -23.89
C LEU A 108 -15.37 28.11 -25.33
N PRO A 109 -14.52 27.11 -25.63
CA PRO A 109 -14.52 26.41 -26.92
C PRO A 109 -15.87 25.75 -27.25
#